data_AF-X1SF47-F1
#
_entry.id   AF-X1SF47-F1
#
_cell.length_a   1.000
_cell.length_b   1.000
_cell.length_c   1.000
_cell.angle_alpha   90.00
_cell.angle_beta   90.00
_cell.angle_gamma   90.00
#
_symmetry.space_group_name_H-M   'P 1'
#
loop_
_entity.id
_entity.type
_entity.pdbx_description
1 polymer ?
#
loop_
_entity_poly.entity_id
_entity_poly.type
_entity_poly.pdbx_seq_one_letter_code
_entity_poly.pdbx_strand_id
1 'polypeptide(L)'
;VKGLSTNLEQRQIYIKVLDVTVLSGVSEEDWDAVVLIHSVEMSKLQSDVKAFLDRAHDLDKVILITTSGPGTWETDDYDVDIITSASKKEKLPGLTKEILRRLDVLLSN
;
A
#
# COMPACT_ATOMS: atom_id res chain seq x y z
N VAL A 1 -0.75 10.97 2.31
CA VAL A 1 0.66 11.00 1.87
C VAL A 1 1.58 11.75 2.85
N LYS A 2 1.41 13.07 3.08
CA LYS A 2 2.32 13.84 3.96
C LYS A 2 2.61 13.22 5.34
N GLY A 3 1.60 12.63 5.99
CA GLY A 3 1.80 12.00 7.30
C GLY A 3 2.75 10.80 7.29
N LEU A 4 2.80 10.03 6.20
CA LEU A 4 3.69 8.86 6.09
C LEU A 4 5.11 9.30 5.72
N SER A 5 5.25 10.14 4.70
CA SER A 5 6.57 10.61 4.24
C SER A 5 7.30 11.34 5.37
N THR A 6 6.62 12.21 6.13
CA THR A 6 7.25 12.94 7.24
C THR A 6 7.76 12.04 8.38
N ASN A 7 7.10 10.92 8.68
CA ASN A 7 7.59 9.99 9.72
C ASN A 7 8.80 9.19 9.22
N LEU A 8 8.80 8.83 7.95
CA LEU A 8 9.84 8.01 7.33
C LEU A 8 11.09 8.83 6.97
N GLU A 9 10.94 10.12 6.63
CA GLU A 9 12.04 11.06 6.34
C GLU A 9 13.02 11.25 7.52
N GLN A 10 12.62 10.92 8.75
CA GLN A 10 13.51 10.94 9.91
C GLN A 10 14.47 9.74 9.97
N ARG A 11 14.30 8.75 9.08
CA ARG A 11 15.13 7.55 8.98
C ARG A 11 16.04 7.66 7.74
N GLN A 12 17.15 6.93 7.74
CA GLN A 12 18.02 6.79 6.56
C GLN A 12 17.40 5.82 5.53
N ILE A 13 16.22 6.14 5.03
CA ILE A 13 15.49 5.33 4.05
C ILE A 13 15.15 6.17 2.83
N TYR A 14 15.30 5.56 1.64
CA TYR A 14 14.88 6.19 0.40
C TYR A 14 13.37 6.00 0.22
N ILE A 15 12.66 7.10 -0.05
CA ILE A 15 11.20 7.10 -0.23
C ILE A 15 10.90 7.70 -1.59
N LYS A 16 10.06 7.03 -2.36
CA LYS A 16 9.52 7.54 -3.62
C LYS A 16 8.01 7.41 -3.62
N VAL A 17 7.33 8.55 -3.75
CA VAL A 17 5.87 8.59 -3.90
C VAL A 17 5.56 8.68 -5.38
N LEU A 18 4.81 7.71 -5.88
CA LEU A 18 4.38 7.61 -7.27
C LEU A 18 2.86 7.63 -7.35
N ASP A 19 2.36 8.19 -8.45
CA ASP A 19 0.96 8.00 -8.83
C ASP A 19 0.76 6.55 -9.32
N VAL A 20 -0.39 5.93 -9.01
CA VAL A 20 -0.64 4.53 -9.40
C VAL A 20 -0.63 4.31 -10.92
N THR A 21 -0.92 5.36 -11.70
CA THR A 21 -0.91 5.30 -13.17
C THR A 21 0.47 5.03 -13.77
N VAL A 22 1.57 5.19 -13.01
CA VAL A 22 2.93 4.89 -13.48
C VAL A 22 3.45 3.54 -12.97
N LEU A 23 2.62 2.74 -12.29
CA LEU A 23 3.04 1.47 -11.72
C LEU A 23 3.57 0.50 -12.77
N SER A 24 3.17 0.58 -14.05
CA SER A 24 3.66 -0.32 -15.10
C SER A 24 5.18 -0.34 -15.27
N GLY A 25 5.89 0.72 -14.84
CA GLY A 25 7.35 0.81 -14.87
C GLY A 25 8.03 0.55 -13.52
N VAL A 26 7.30 0.03 -12.52
CA VAL A 26 7.81 -0.25 -11.18
C VAL A 26 7.84 -1.76 -10.96
N SER A 27 8.99 -2.27 -10.55
CA SER A 27 9.18 -3.63 -10.04
C SER A 27 9.25 -3.58 -8.52
N GLU A 28 8.63 -4.53 -7.82
CA GLU A 28 8.79 -4.73 -6.38
C GLU A 28 10.21 -5.18 -6.01
N GLU A 29 10.94 -5.82 -6.93
CA GLU A 29 12.30 -6.29 -6.71
C GLU A 29 13.28 -5.15 -6.43
N ASP A 30 12.96 -3.93 -6.86
CA ASP A 30 13.77 -2.72 -6.64
C ASP A 30 13.57 -2.09 -5.24
N TRP A 31 12.67 -2.65 -4.41
CA TRP A 31 12.28 -2.07 -3.13
C TRP A 31 12.25 -3.10 -2.00
N ASP A 32 12.65 -2.67 -0.81
CA ASP A 32 12.52 -3.48 0.41
C ASP A 32 11.06 -3.56 0.90
N ALA A 33 10.24 -2.56 0.55
CA ALA A 33 8.81 -2.52 0.85
C ALA A 33 8.06 -1.64 -0.16
N VAL A 34 6.85 -2.05 -0.54
CA VAL A 34 5.94 -1.31 -1.42
C VAL A 34 4.61 -1.09 -0.73
N VAL A 35 4.13 0.15 -0.71
CA VAL A 35 2.78 0.49 -0.19
C VAL A 35 1.91 0.96 -1.35
N LEU A 36 0.90 0.17 -1.69
CA LEU A 36 -0.08 0.51 -2.72
C LEU A 36 -1.33 1.08 -2.06
N ILE A 37 -1.76 2.27 -2.46
CA ILE A 37 -2.98 2.91 -1.93
C ILE A 37 -3.96 3.11 -3.07
N HIS A 38 -5.12 2.48 -3.00
CA HIS A 38 -6.15 2.62 -4.02
C HIS A 38 -7.57 2.68 -3.46
N SER A 39 -8.52 3.06 -4.31
CA SER A 39 -9.94 2.93 -4.04
C SER A 39 -10.51 1.68 -4.70
N VAL A 40 -11.58 1.17 -4.12
CA VAL A 40 -12.39 0.09 -4.68
C VAL A 40 -13.58 0.70 -5.39
N GLU A 41 -13.68 0.40 -6.67
CA GLU A 41 -14.82 0.77 -7.51
C GLU A 41 -15.45 -0.52 -8.03
N MET A 42 -16.77 -0.63 -7.94
CA MET A 42 -17.53 -1.82 -8.39
C MET A 42 -17.00 -3.15 -7.80
N SER A 43 -16.53 -3.14 -6.55
CA SER A 43 -15.95 -4.30 -5.87
C SER A 43 -14.75 -4.91 -6.58
N LYS A 44 -13.93 -4.07 -7.22
CA LYS A 44 -12.71 -4.48 -7.93
C LYS A 44 -11.51 -3.64 -7.50
N LEU A 45 -10.33 -4.24 -7.67
CA LEU A 45 -9.06 -3.52 -7.64
C LEU A 45 -9.03 -2.43 -8.72
N GLN A 46 -8.30 -1.36 -8.42
CA GLN A 46 -7.90 -0.41 -9.46
C GLN A 46 -6.99 -1.12 -10.47
N SER A 47 -7.13 -0.80 -11.76
CA SER A 47 -6.52 -1.57 -12.86
C SER A 47 -4.99 -1.64 -12.81
N ASP A 48 -4.31 -0.55 -12.46
CA ASP A 48 -2.84 -0.50 -12.41
C ASP A 48 -2.30 -1.24 -11.19
N VAL A 49 -3.01 -1.19 -10.06
CA VAL A 49 -2.73 -2.01 -8.88
C VAL A 49 -2.91 -3.49 -9.20
N LYS A 50 -4.01 -3.88 -9.85
CA LYS A 50 -4.19 -5.27 -10.27
C LYS A 50 -3.06 -5.73 -11.19
N ALA A 51 -2.73 -4.93 -12.20
CA ALA A 51 -1.66 -5.24 -13.14
C ALA A 51 -0.27 -5.30 -12.47
N PHE A 52 -0.06 -4.59 -11.35
CA PHE A 52 1.12 -4.73 -10.50
C PHE A 52 1.12 -6.06 -9.76
N LEU A 53 0.03 -6.40 -9.08
CA LEU A 53 -0.07 -7.65 -8.33
C LEU A 53 0.02 -8.88 -9.24
N ASP A 54 -0.53 -8.81 -10.46
CA ASP A 54 -0.49 -9.91 -11.45
C ASP A 54 0.93 -10.27 -11.90
N ARG A 55 1.88 -9.34 -11.83
CA ARG A 55 3.25 -9.52 -12.34
C ARG A 55 4.32 -9.56 -11.25
N ALA A 56 3.98 -9.18 -10.03
CA ALA A 56 4.91 -9.20 -8.91
C ALA A 56 5.26 -10.65 -8.55
N HIS A 57 6.54 -10.92 -8.30
CA HIS A 57 7.06 -12.22 -7.89
C HIS A 57 7.06 -12.38 -6.36
N ASP A 58 7.18 -11.28 -5.62
CA ASP A 58 7.28 -11.29 -4.16
C ASP A 58 6.29 -10.30 -3.53
N LEU A 59 5.12 -10.82 -3.16
CA LEU A 59 4.05 -10.05 -2.52
C LEU A 59 4.27 -9.86 -1.02
N ASP A 60 5.22 -10.57 -0.39
CA ASP A 60 5.51 -10.44 1.05
C ASP A 60 6.03 -9.03 1.39
N LYS A 61 6.56 -8.32 0.40
CA LYS A 61 7.03 -6.93 0.51
C LYS A 61 5.94 -5.89 0.25
N VAL A 62 4.74 -6.30 -0.12
CA VAL A 62 3.66 -5.42 -0.59
C VAL A 62 2.59 -5.26 0.49
N ILE A 63 2.33 -4.01 0.88
CA ILE A 63 1.20 -3.63 1.73
C ILE A 63 0.12 -2.98 0.85
N LEU A 64 -1.04 -3.60 0.77
CA LEU A 64 -2.18 -3.13 -0.02
C LEU A 64 -3.19 -2.37 0.85
N ILE A 65 -3.27 -1.05 0.66
CA ILE A 65 -4.22 -0.19 1.35
C ILE A 65 -5.44 0.01 0.47
N THR A 66 -6.54 -0.57 0.92
CA THR A 66 -7.81 -0.54 0.22
C THR A 66 -8.74 0.48 0.88
N THR A 67 -9.14 1.48 0.11
CA THR A 67 -10.23 2.39 0.51
C THR A 67 -11.54 2.00 -0.18
N SER A 68 -12.56 1.71 0.61
CA SER A 68 -13.91 1.41 0.10
C SER A 68 -14.96 2.19 0.90
N GLY A 69 -16.19 2.28 0.37
CA GLY A 69 -17.30 2.93 1.08
C GLY A 69 -17.50 2.34 2.50
N PRO A 70 -17.66 1.00 2.62
CA PRO A 70 -17.73 0.33 3.92
C PRO A 70 -16.39 0.28 4.68
N GLY A 71 -15.27 0.26 3.96
CA GLY A 71 -13.93 0.13 4.54
C GLY A 71 -13.58 -1.31 4.96
N THR A 72 -14.22 -2.31 4.36
CA THR A 72 -14.06 -3.74 4.71
C THR A 72 -13.85 -4.62 3.48
N TRP A 73 -13.64 -4.03 2.30
CA TRP A 73 -13.40 -4.80 1.08
C TRP A 73 -11.94 -5.28 1.05
N GLU A 74 -11.76 -6.55 0.73
CA GLU A 74 -10.47 -7.24 0.57
C GLU A 74 -10.53 -8.08 -0.71
N THR A 75 -9.37 -8.47 -1.24
CA THR A 75 -9.25 -9.40 -2.37
C THR A 75 -8.77 -10.75 -1.86
N ASP A 76 -9.38 -11.82 -2.35
CA ASP A 76 -8.96 -13.21 -2.09
C ASP A 76 -8.08 -13.77 -3.22
N ASP A 77 -7.82 -12.98 -4.26
CA ASP A 77 -7.08 -13.41 -5.46
C ASP A 77 -5.55 -13.42 -5.24
N TYR A 78 -5.08 -12.73 -4.20
CA TYR A 78 -3.65 -12.54 -3.90
C TYR A 78 -3.37 -12.78 -2.42
N ASP A 79 -2.26 -13.46 -2.15
CA ASP A 79 -1.68 -13.53 -0.81
C ASP A 79 -0.81 -12.27 -0.60
N VAL A 80 -1.44 -11.20 -0.11
CA VAL A 80 -0.81 -9.88 0.09
C VAL A 80 -1.30 -9.28 1.40
N ASP A 81 -0.46 -8.47 2.05
CA ASP A 81 -0.83 -7.86 3.33
C ASP A 81 -1.81 -6.68 3.15
N ILE A 82 -3.09 -6.88 3.49
CA ILE A 82 -4.15 -5.89 3.23
C ILE A 82 -4.45 -5.04 4.48
N ILE A 83 -4.60 -3.72 4.28
CA ILE A 83 -5.22 -2.79 5.24
C ILE A 83 -6.48 -2.21 4.60
N THR A 84 -7.64 -2.42 5.22
CA THR A 84 -8.87 -1.78 4.78
C THR A 84 -9.15 -0.49 5.56
N SER A 85 -9.66 0.53 4.88
CA SER A 85 -10.14 1.74 5.54
C SER A 85 -11.31 2.36 4.80
N ALA A 86 -12.22 2.99 5.52
CA ALA A 86 -13.16 3.92 4.92
C ALA A 86 -12.43 5.23 4.58
N SER A 87 -12.89 5.95 3.55
CA SER A 87 -12.38 7.28 3.20
C SER A 87 -12.85 8.37 4.18
N LYS A 88 -12.49 8.25 5.46
CA LYS A 88 -12.86 9.16 6.55
C LYS A 88 -11.60 9.72 7.21
N LYS A 89 -11.50 11.05 7.35
CA LYS A 89 -10.34 11.72 7.95
C LYS A 89 -10.02 11.26 9.36
N GLU A 90 -11.04 10.92 10.15
CA GLU A 90 -10.91 10.40 11.52
C GLU A 90 -10.12 9.08 11.61
N LYS A 91 -10.06 8.31 10.51
CA LYS A 91 -9.31 7.05 10.44
C LYS A 91 -7.83 7.26 10.15
N LEU A 92 -7.42 8.43 9.65
CA LEU A 92 -6.06 8.69 9.18
C LEU A 92 -4.97 8.44 10.24
N PRO A 93 -5.11 8.85 11.52
CA PRO A 93 -4.07 8.60 12.52
C PRO A 93 -3.86 7.10 12.78
N GLY A 94 -4.96 6.34 12.92
CA GLY A 94 -4.91 4.90 13.13
C GLY A 94 -4.33 4.16 11.92
N LEU A 95 -4.77 4.53 10.71
CA LEU A 95 -4.24 3.99 9.46
C LEU A 95 -2.74 4.27 9.32
N THR A 96 -2.29 5.50 9.59
CA THR A 96 -0.87 5.86 9.52
C THR A 96 -0.03 5.01 10.48
N LYS A 97 -0.51 4.83 11.72
CA LYS A 97 0.19 4.01 12.72
C LYS A 97 0.29 2.54 12.29
N GLU A 98 -0.77 2.00 11.71
CA GLU A 98 -0.79 0.60 11.27
C GLU A 98 0.15 0.36 10.07
N ILE A 99 0.19 1.29 9.11
CA ILE A 99 1.14 1.23 7.99
C ILE A 99 2.58 1.26 8.51
N LEU A 100 2.90 2.20 9.41
CA LEU A 100 4.24 2.30 9.97
C LEU A 100 4.65 1.02 10.71
N ARG A 101 3.73 0.42 11.48
CA ARG A 101 3.98 -0.85 12.18
C ARG A 101 4.32 -1.99 11.22
N ARG A 102 3.61 -2.11 10.09
CA ARG A 102 3.88 -3.13 9.08
C ARG A 102 5.18 -2.88 8.33
N LEU A 103 5.45 -1.61 7.97
CA LEU A 103 6.72 -1.20 7.38
C LEU A 103 7.91 -1.49 8.31
N ASP A 104 7.76 -1.30 9.62
CA ASP A 104 8.82 -1.63 10.58
C ASP A 104 9.15 -3.13 10.57
N VAL A 105 8.18 -4.01 10.36
CA VAL A 105 8.43 -5.46 10.22
C VAL A 105 9.20 -5.75 8.94
N LEU A 106 8.80 -5.16 7.80
CA LEU A 106 9.46 -5.37 6.51
C LEU A 106 10.89 -4.82 6.47
N LEU A 107 11.11 -3.64 7.05
CA LEU A 107 12.37 -2.90 6.96
C LEU A 107 13.36 -3.20 8.10
N SER A 108 13.01 -4.07 9.05
CA SER A 108 13.91 -4.48 10.15
C SER A 108 14.67 -5.78 9.85
N ASN A 109 14.51 -6.35 8.65
CA ASN A 109 15.26 -7.52 8.18
C ASN A 109 16.60 -7.14 7.57
#